data_AF-A0A924WVD6-F1
#
_entry.id   AF-A0A924WVD6-F1
#
_cell.length_a   1.000
_cell.length_b   1.000
_cell.length_c   1.000
_cell.angle_alpha   90.00
_cell.angle_beta   90.00
_cell.angle_gamma   90.00
#
_symmetry.space_group_name_H-M   'P 1'
#
loop_
_entity.id
_entity.type
_entity.pdbx_description
1 polymer ?
#
loop_
_entity_poly.entity_id
_entity_poly.type
_entity_poly.pdbx_seq_one_letter_code
_entity_poly.pdbx_strand_id
1 'polypeptide(L)'
;MKKRVVFRIQLTLDAKKRLLEISDQLGITQIAITSRMVEWFASQPDLIQAAILGLYPDVIKQDIATLILNRMAETKPERSSK
;
A
#
# COMPACT_ATOMS: atom_id res chain seq x y z
N MET A 1 10.22 1.72 26.04
CA MET A 1 9.20 0.86 25.39
C MET A 1 8.54 1.66 24.27
N LYS A 2 8.51 1.17 23.02
CA LYS A 2 7.75 1.84 21.96
C LYS A 2 6.25 1.80 22.31
N LYS A 3 5.59 2.97 22.34
CA LYS A 3 4.14 3.06 22.58
C LYS A 3 3.43 2.28 21.47
N ARG A 4 2.68 1.23 21.83
CA ARG A 4 1.83 0.51 20.87
C ARG A 4 0.42 1.08 20.94
N VAL A 5 -0.16 1.36 19.78
CA VAL A 5 -1.55 1.80 19.66
C VAL A 5 -2.38 0.61 19.18
N VAL A 6 -3.51 0.35 19.84
CA VAL A 6 -4.44 -0.72 19.43
C VAL A 6 -5.53 -0.10 18.58
N PHE A 7 -5.68 -0.60 17.36
CA PHE A 7 -6.71 -0.19 16.42
C PHE A 7 -7.54 -1.40 16.01
N ARG A 8 -8.87 -1.25 15.97
CA ARG A 8 -9.80 -2.32 15.59
C ARG A 8 -10.34 -2.04 14.20
N ILE A 9 -10.13 -2.97 13.28
CA ILE A 9 -10.61 -2.90 11.90
C ILE A 9 -11.77 -3.88 11.75
N GLN A 10 -12.85 -3.44 11.11
CA GLN A 10 -13.91 -4.34 10.66
C GLN A 10 -13.56 -4.87 9.27
N LEU A 11 -13.69 -6.17 9.09
CA LEU A 11 -13.40 -6.86 7.83
C LEU A 11 -14.63 -7.66 7.42
N THR A 12 -14.85 -7.80 6.12
CA THR A 12 -15.76 -8.81 5.60
C THR A 12 -15.19 -10.21 5.89
N LEU A 13 -16.06 -11.22 5.90
CA LEU A 13 -15.66 -12.59 6.16
C LEU A 13 -14.61 -13.07 5.14
N ASP A 14 -14.80 -12.74 3.86
CA ASP A 14 -13.90 -13.15 2.78
C ASP A 14 -12.54 -12.45 2.87
N ALA A 15 -12.51 -11.16 3.21
CA ALA A 15 -11.27 -10.44 3.44
C ALA A 15 -10.47 -11.06 4.60
N LYS A 16 -11.15 -11.47 5.67
CA LYS A 16 -10.51 -12.15 6.80
C LYS A 16 -9.93 -13.50 6.41
N LYS A 17 -10.67 -14.32 5.65
CA LYS A 17 -10.19 -15.62 5.16
C LYS A 17 -8.94 -15.46 4.31
N ARG A 18 -8.98 -14.54 3.35
CA ARG A 18 -7.85 -14.28 2.46
C ARG A 18 -6.63 -13.73 3.20
N LEU A 19 -6.84 -12.87 4.20
CA LEU A 19 -5.76 -12.39 5.07
C LEU A 19 -5.12 -13.54 5.85
N LEU A 20 -5.91 -14.50 6.34
CA LEU A 20 -5.39 -15.69 7.02
C LEU A 20 -4.55 -16.56 6.07
N GLU A 21 -5.03 -16.82 4.86
CA GLU A 21 -4.28 -17.58 3.85
C GLU A 21 -2.92 -16.93 3.52
N ILE A 22 -2.90 -15.60 3.35
CA ILE A 22 -1.67 -14.84 3.12
C ILE A 22 -0.73 -14.94 4.33
N SER A 23 -1.29 -14.85 5.54
CA SER A 23 -0.57 -15.01 6.81
C SER A 23 0.16 -16.35 6.85
N ASP A 24 -0.54 -17.43 6.51
CA ASP A 24 -0.02 -18.79 6.53
C ASP A 24 1.04 -19.00 5.43
N GLN A 25 0.79 -18.52 4.21
CA GLN A 25 1.72 -18.61 3.08
C GLN A 25 3.06 -17.91 3.34
N LEU A 26 3.00 -16.74 4.00
CA LEU A 26 4.18 -15.91 4.25
C LEU A 26 4.84 -16.23 5.61
N GLY A 27 4.26 -17.09 6.44
CA GLY A 27 4.79 -17.44 7.76
C GLY A 27 4.84 -16.27 8.74
N ILE A 28 3.95 -15.28 8.59
CA ILE A 28 3.89 -14.07 9.43
C ILE A 28 2.49 -13.87 9.97
N THR A 29 2.34 -13.14 11.08
CA THR A 29 1.03 -12.92 11.70
C THR A 29 0.21 -11.85 10.97
N GLN A 30 -1.12 -11.93 11.08
CA GLN A 30 -2.04 -10.91 10.56
C GLN A 30 -1.72 -9.50 11.12
N ILE A 31 -1.29 -9.43 12.38
CA ILE A 31 -0.87 -8.18 13.03
C ILE A 31 0.38 -7.63 12.33
N ALA A 32 1.37 -8.48 12.02
CA ALA A 32 2.58 -8.05 11.32
C ALA A 32 2.28 -7.57 9.90
N ILE A 33 1.42 -8.27 9.16
CA ILE A 33 0.96 -7.85 7.83
C ILE A 33 0.29 -6.48 7.91
N THR A 34 -0.73 -6.36 8.77
CA THR A 34 -1.51 -5.13 8.89
C THR A 34 -0.65 -3.96 9.35
N SER A 35 0.26 -4.18 10.30
CA SER A 35 1.18 -3.13 10.78
C SER A 35 2.07 -2.63 9.66
N ARG A 36 2.68 -3.54 8.87
CA ARG A 36 3.53 -3.17 7.73
C ARG A 36 2.75 -2.44 6.65
N MET A 37 1.52 -2.87 6.36
CA MET A 37 0.66 -2.21 5.36
C MET A 37 0.30 -0.78 5.80
N VAL A 38 -0.08 -0.59 7.05
CA VAL A 38 -0.44 0.74 7.59
C VAL A 38 0.78 1.65 7.64
N GLU A 39 1.94 1.15 8.11
CA GLU A 39 3.19 1.92 8.12
C GLU A 39 3.63 2.32 6.71
N TRP A 40 3.57 1.39 5.75
CA TRP A 40 3.86 1.67 4.35
C TRP A 40 2.90 2.73 3.80
N PHE A 41 1.59 2.54 3.98
CA PHE A 41 0.57 3.45 3.47
C PHE A 41 0.74 4.87 4.02
N ALA A 42 0.98 5.01 5.32
CA ALA A 42 1.17 6.30 5.98
C ALA A 42 2.43 7.05 5.52
N SER A 43 3.40 6.35 4.92
CA SER A 43 4.61 6.98 4.35
C SER A 43 4.48 7.35 2.87
N GLN A 44 3.36 6.99 2.21
CA GLN A 44 3.17 7.30 0.79
C GLN A 44 2.80 8.78 0.58
N PRO A 45 3.14 9.39 -0.57
CA PRO A 45 2.67 10.71 -0.94
C PRO A 45 1.13 10.80 -0.98
N ASP A 46 0.56 11.96 -0.67
CA ASP A 46 -0.89 12.20 -0.61
C ASP A 46 -1.63 11.73 -1.86
N LEU A 47 -1.02 11.93 -3.04
CA LEU A 47 -1.57 11.47 -4.33
C LEU A 47 -1.78 9.95 -4.36
N ILE A 48 -0.81 9.18 -3.86
CA ILE A 48 -0.89 7.72 -3.81
C ILE A 48 -1.92 7.27 -2.77
N GLN A 49 -1.93 7.92 -1.60
CA GLN A 49 -2.92 7.63 -0.57
C GLN A 49 -4.34 7.85 -1.08
N ALA A 50 -4.60 8.99 -1.72
CA ALA A 50 -5.91 9.34 -2.27
C ALA A 50 -6.33 8.41 -3.42
N ALA A 51 -5.40 7.96 -4.26
CA ALA A 51 -5.67 6.96 -5.28
C ALA A 51 -6.10 5.61 -4.68
N ILE A 52 -5.37 5.11 -3.68
CA ILE A 52 -5.67 3.84 -2.99
C ILE A 52 -7.01 3.91 -2.25
N LEU A 53 -7.31 5.05 -1.61
CA LEU A 53 -8.58 5.28 -0.92
C LEU A 53 -9.76 5.54 -1.86
N GLY A 54 -9.53 5.59 -3.18
CA GLY A 54 -10.58 5.84 -4.17
C GLY A 54 -11.19 7.24 -4.08
N LEU A 55 -10.45 8.22 -3.55
CA LEU A 55 -10.93 9.60 -3.39
C LEU A 55 -10.99 10.35 -4.73
N TYR A 56 -10.39 9.80 -5.79
CA TYR A 56 -10.49 10.35 -7.14
C TYR A 56 -11.58 9.65 -7.95
N PRO A 57 -12.43 10.42 -8.66
CA PRO A 57 -13.44 9.88 -9.58
C PRO A 57 -12.80 8.94 -10.62
N ASP A 58 -13.55 7.91 -11.05
CA ASP A 58 -13.05 6.89 -11.99
C ASP A 58 -12.50 7.47 -13.30
N VAL A 59 -13.00 8.63 -13.70
CA VAL A 59 -12.57 9.37 -14.89
C VAL A 59 -11.08 9.77 -14.84
N ILE A 60 -10.51 9.96 -13.63
CA ILE A 60 -9.14 10.44 -13.44
C ILE A 60 -8.18 9.28 -13.08
N LYS A 61 -8.70 8.10 -12.72
CA LYS A 61 -7.88 6.96 -12.25
C LYS A 61 -6.91 6.43 -13.31
N GLN A 62 -7.32 6.39 -14.59
CA GLN A 62 -6.46 5.94 -15.69
C GLN A 62 -5.28 6.89 -15.93
N ASP A 63 -5.54 8.20 -15.79
CA ASP A 63 -4.51 9.22 -15.96
C ASP A 63 -3.49 9.17 -14.82
N ILE A 64 -3.93 8.90 -13.59
CA ILE A 64 -3.04 8.76 -12.43
C ILE A 64 -2.11 7.55 -12.58
N ALA A 65 -2.62 6.39 -13.00
CA ALA A 65 -1.79 5.20 -13.21
C ALA A 65 -0.69 5.47 -14.25
N THR A 66 -1.05 6.14 -15.35
CA THR A 66 -0.11 6.55 -16.40
C THR A 66 0.94 7.53 -15.86
N LEU A 67 0.52 8.50 -15.05
CA LEU A 67 1.40 9.52 -14.49
C LEU A 67 2.39 8.94 -13.46
N ILE A 68 1.97 7.95 -12.67
CA ILE A 68 2.86 7.20 -11.77
C ILE A 68 3.88 6.39 -12.57
N LEU A 69 3.45 5.66 -13.59
CA LEU A 69 4.34 4.86 -14.44
C LEU A 69 5.38 5.74 -15.16
N ASN A 70 4.97 6.91 -15.66
CA ASN A 70 5.88 7.87 -16.28
C ASN A 70 6.92 8.38 -15.29
N ARG A 71 6.52 8.79 -14.08
CA ARG A 71 7.46 9.20 -13.04
C ARG A 71 8.44 8.10 -12.65
N MET A 72 7.98 6.86 -12.54
CA MET A 72 8.85 5.72 -12.27
C MET A 72 9.88 5.48 -13.38
N ALA A 73 9.46 5.63 -14.64
CA ALA A 73 10.35 5.53 -15.80
C ALA A 73 11.39 6.67 -15.86
N GLU A 74 11.00 7.89 -15.44
CA GLU A 74 11.88 9.06 -15.35
C GLU A 74 12.92 8.93 -14.23
N THR A 75 12.61 8.23 -13.13
CA THR A 75 13.57 7.97 -12.02
C THR A 75 14.61 6.87 -12.31
N LYS A 76 14.79 6.44 -13.57
CA LYS A 76 15.87 5.50 -13.91
C LYS A 76 17.22 6.17 -13.60
N PRO A 77 18.09 5.57 -12.75
CA PRO A 77 19.36 6.19 -12.41
C PRO A 77 20.16 6.36 -13.69
N GLU A 78 20.65 7.57 -13.95
CA GLU A 78 21.71 7.80 -14.90
C GLU A 78 22.80 6.76 -14.62
N ARG A 79 23.03 5.88 -15.60
CA ARG A 79 24.17 4.98 -15.57
C ARG A 79 25.40 5.87 -15.45
N SER A 80 25.97 5.89 -14.25
CA SER A 80 27.30 6.41 -13.98
C SER A 80 28.27 5.93 -15.07
N SER A 81 28.84 6.90 -15.77
CA SER A 81 30.07 6.90 -16.56
C SER A 81 30.86 5.59 -16.63
N LYS A 82 31.09 5.13 -17.85
CA LYS A 82 32.44 4.95 -18.41
C LYS A 82 32.37 4.84 -19.94
#